data_AF-M3W4P5-F1
#
_entry.id   AF-M3W4P5-F1
#
_cell.length_a   1.000
_cell.length_b   1.000
_cell.length_c   1.000
_cell.angle_alpha   90.00
_cell.angle_beta   90.00
_cell.angle_gamma   90.00
#
_symmetry.space_group_name_H-M   'P 1'
#
loop_
_entity.id
_entity.type
_entity.pdbx_description
1 polymer ?
#
loop_
_entity_poly.entity_id
_entity_poly.type
_entity_poly.pdbx_seq_one_letter_code
_entity_poly.pdbx_strand_id
1 'polypeptide(L)'
;MTAARPGPAAAEVPLRRAAEFPAGPGASTHKVRAAAASASGRGRGKMAAAVTARAVRVGLGRLASACSRSVLSASGPGAASLGSASRRFGSQSTSVPQGYVPETSLSSPPWPEVVLPDPAEETRQHAEVVGKVNELIATGQYGRLFAVVHFASHQWKVTSEDLILIDNELDVACGERIRLEKVLLVGADNFTLLGKPLLGKDLVRVEATVIEKTESWPKINMKFQRRKNYRKKKVIVNPQTVLRVNTIEIAPCLC
;
A
#
# COMPACT_ATOMS: atom_id res chain seq x y z
N MET A 1 28.78 -50.35 44.25
CA MET A 1 28.65 -50.92 42.88
C MET A 1 27.79 -50.00 42.03
N THR A 2 28.37 -48.93 41.44
CA THR A 2 27.88 -48.30 40.21
C THR A 2 29.00 -47.39 39.69
N ALA A 3 29.78 -47.87 38.72
CA ALA A 3 30.82 -47.09 38.07
C ALA A 3 30.22 -46.42 36.83
N ALA A 4 30.27 -45.08 36.80
CA ALA A 4 29.85 -44.28 35.66
C ALA A 4 30.83 -44.46 34.49
N ARG A 5 30.30 -44.68 33.29
CA ARG A 5 31.07 -44.75 32.04
C ARG A 5 31.49 -43.34 31.60
N PRO A 6 32.72 -43.12 31.11
CA PRO A 6 33.11 -41.87 30.48
C PRO A 6 32.56 -41.79 29.05
N GLY A 7 31.97 -40.65 28.69
CA GLY A 7 31.51 -40.34 27.33
C GLY A 7 32.67 -39.98 26.39
N PRO A 8 32.53 -40.18 25.07
CA PRO A 8 33.60 -39.95 24.11
C PRO A 8 33.78 -38.46 23.80
N ALA A 9 35.05 -38.05 23.76
CA ALA A 9 35.53 -36.74 23.34
C ALA A 9 35.14 -36.43 21.89
N ALA A 10 34.41 -35.34 21.69
CA ALA A 10 34.16 -34.79 20.36
C ALA A 10 35.37 -33.93 19.96
N ALA A 11 35.94 -34.29 18.80
CA ALA A 11 37.17 -33.74 18.25
C ALA A 11 37.05 -32.26 17.86
N GLU A 12 38.08 -31.49 18.22
CA GLU A 12 38.33 -30.15 17.71
C GLU A 12 38.58 -30.19 16.20
N VAL A 13 37.87 -29.34 15.45
CA VAL A 13 38.11 -29.11 14.02
C VAL A 13 39.03 -27.89 13.89
N PRO A 14 40.21 -28.00 13.26
CA PRO A 14 41.16 -26.89 13.22
C PRO A 14 40.78 -25.85 12.15
N LEU A 15 40.91 -24.58 12.58
CA LEU A 15 40.91 -23.37 11.74
C LEU A 15 41.74 -23.55 10.47
N ARG A 16 41.14 -23.33 9.29
CA ARG A 16 41.90 -23.10 8.06
C ARG A 16 42.27 -21.62 7.94
N ARG A 17 43.57 -21.36 8.12
CA ARG A 17 44.27 -20.09 7.86
C ARG A 17 44.24 -19.72 6.37
N ALA A 18 44.05 -18.42 6.15
CA ALA A 18 44.54 -17.54 5.09
C ALA A 18 44.96 -18.14 3.73
N ALA A 19 44.31 -17.65 2.66
CA ALA A 19 44.95 -17.46 1.36
C ALA A 19 44.95 -15.96 1.05
N GLU A 20 46.02 -15.27 1.46
CA GLU A 20 46.44 -14.01 0.87
C GLU A 20 46.86 -14.27 -0.58
N PHE A 21 46.32 -13.50 -1.52
CA PHE A 21 46.86 -13.42 -2.88
C PHE A 21 47.34 -11.99 -3.16
N PRO A 22 48.53 -11.83 -3.75
CA PRO A 22 49.26 -10.57 -3.77
C PRO A 22 48.69 -9.54 -4.76
N ALA A 23 48.77 -8.28 -4.34
CA ALA A 23 48.59 -7.10 -5.17
C ALA A 23 49.70 -6.98 -6.24
N GLY A 24 49.31 -6.54 -7.44
CA GLY A 24 50.20 -6.22 -8.56
C GLY A 24 49.57 -5.16 -9.49
N PRO A 25 50.38 -4.43 -10.27
CA PRO A 25 50.42 -2.97 -10.21
C PRO A 25 49.53 -2.25 -11.24
N GLY A 26 49.27 -0.97 -10.94
CA GLY A 26 48.47 -0.07 -11.74
C GLY A 26 49.05 0.28 -13.12
N ALA A 27 48.15 0.69 -14.00
CA ALA A 27 48.48 1.41 -15.23
C ALA A 27 47.44 2.51 -15.44
N SER A 28 47.85 3.74 -15.15
CA SER A 28 47.20 4.96 -15.59
C SER A 28 47.21 5.03 -17.12
N THR A 29 46.08 5.34 -17.75
CA THR A 29 46.11 5.97 -19.08
C THR A 29 45.03 7.05 -19.17
N HIS A 30 45.52 8.29 -19.25
CA HIS A 30 44.79 9.45 -19.72
C HIS A 30 44.36 9.28 -21.19
N LYS A 31 43.15 9.76 -21.51
CA LYS A 31 42.71 10.27 -22.84
C LYS A 31 41.47 11.13 -22.57
N VAL A 32 41.54 12.45 -22.53
CA VAL A 32 41.68 13.44 -23.63
C VAL A 32 40.57 13.34 -24.69
N ARG A 33 39.91 14.50 -24.87
CA ARG A 33 39.02 14.98 -25.96
C ARG A 33 37.57 14.48 -25.93
N ALA A 34 36.56 15.28 -26.31
CA ALA A 34 36.53 16.58 -26.97
C ALA A 34 35.22 17.32 -26.66
N ALA A 35 35.28 18.64 -26.69
CA ALA A 35 34.12 19.51 -26.81
C ALA A 35 33.45 19.34 -28.18
N ALA A 36 32.11 19.43 -28.21
CA ALA A 36 31.36 19.82 -29.39
C ALA A 36 30.13 20.61 -28.94
N ALA A 37 30.14 21.90 -29.27
CA ALA A 37 28.97 22.74 -29.29
C ALA A 37 28.14 22.43 -30.55
N SER A 38 26.82 22.52 -30.44
CA SER A 38 25.98 22.90 -31.57
C SER A 38 24.67 23.48 -31.06
N ALA A 39 24.47 24.75 -31.40
CA ALA A 39 23.19 25.44 -31.35
C ALA A 39 22.25 24.90 -32.44
N SER A 40 20.93 25.03 -32.21
CA SER A 40 19.95 25.67 -33.10
C SER A 40 18.57 25.04 -33.00
N GLY A 41 17.54 25.87 -33.23
CA GLY A 41 16.35 25.38 -33.93
C GLY A 41 15.03 25.43 -33.15
N ARG A 42 14.30 26.53 -33.34
CA ARG A 42 12.87 26.71 -33.07
C ARG A 42 12.00 25.54 -33.59
N GLY A 43 10.92 25.25 -32.88
CA GLY A 43 9.83 24.42 -33.40
C GLY A 43 8.55 24.53 -32.57
N ARG A 44 7.67 25.48 -32.92
CA ARG A 44 6.27 25.56 -32.47
C ARG A 44 5.50 24.32 -32.95
N GLY A 45 4.70 23.70 -32.07
CA GLY A 45 3.74 22.67 -32.45
C GLY A 45 2.70 22.48 -31.36
N LYS A 46 1.60 23.24 -31.46
CA LYS A 46 0.36 23.06 -30.68
C LYS A 46 -0.30 21.74 -31.07
N MET A 47 -0.90 21.04 -30.11
CA MET A 47 -2.18 20.32 -30.27
C MET A 47 -2.62 19.84 -28.88
N ALA A 48 -3.54 20.59 -28.26
CA ALA A 48 -4.30 20.14 -27.10
C ALA A 48 -5.55 19.42 -27.61
N ALA A 49 -5.71 18.13 -27.31
CA ALA A 49 -6.93 17.39 -27.55
C ALA A 49 -7.81 17.48 -26.29
N ALA A 50 -8.86 18.29 -26.36
CA ALA A 50 -9.91 18.34 -25.34
C ALA A 50 -10.85 17.14 -25.54
N VAL A 51 -10.92 16.25 -24.56
CA VAL A 51 -11.94 15.20 -24.47
C VAL A 51 -13.16 15.82 -23.79
N THR A 52 -14.23 16.01 -24.55
CA THR A 52 -15.53 16.47 -24.08
C THR A 52 -16.28 15.30 -23.43
N ALA A 53 -16.37 15.32 -22.10
CA ALA A 53 -17.26 14.44 -21.34
C ALA A 53 -18.72 14.91 -21.55
N ARG A 54 -19.54 14.03 -22.14
CA ARG A 54 -20.97 14.26 -22.34
C ARG A 54 -21.71 13.85 -21.06
N ALA A 55 -22.25 14.85 -20.36
CA ALA A 55 -23.14 14.64 -19.23
C ALA A 55 -24.54 14.19 -19.73
N VAL A 56 -25.07 13.12 -19.16
CA VAL A 56 -26.49 12.76 -19.25
C VAL A 56 -27.06 12.85 -17.84
N ARG A 57 -28.03 13.76 -17.66
CA ARG A 57 -28.88 13.83 -16.47
C ARG A 57 -30.07 12.92 -16.69
N VAL A 58 -30.36 12.03 -15.74
CA VAL A 58 -31.73 11.59 -15.46
C VAL A 58 -31.86 11.46 -13.95
N GLY A 59 -32.94 12.03 -13.42
CA GLY A 59 -33.20 12.12 -11.98
C GLY A 59 -34.26 11.15 -11.49
N LEU A 60 -34.38 11.19 -10.16
CA LEU A 60 -35.45 10.78 -9.26
C LEU A 60 -35.79 9.29 -9.09
N GLY A 61 -35.89 8.92 -7.80
CA GLY A 61 -36.93 8.01 -7.34
C GLY A 61 -36.54 7.15 -6.14
N ARG A 62 -36.80 7.64 -4.93
CA ARG A 62 -36.85 6.83 -3.69
C ARG A 62 -38.00 5.80 -3.77
N LEU A 63 -37.86 4.63 -3.16
CA LEU A 63 -38.52 4.27 -1.89
C LEU A 63 -38.30 2.79 -1.52
N ALA A 64 -38.14 2.57 -0.22
CA ALA A 64 -37.95 1.31 0.47
C ALA A 64 -39.22 0.44 0.53
N SER A 65 -39.09 -0.87 0.77
CA SER A 65 -39.78 -1.53 1.90
C SER A 65 -39.36 -3.00 2.11
N ALA A 66 -39.13 -3.31 3.38
CA ALA A 66 -39.20 -4.62 4.03
C ALA A 66 -40.59 -5.28 3.84
N CYS A 67 -40.90 -6.54 4.17
CA CYS A 67 -40.27 -7.52 5.04
C CYS A 67 -40.93 -8.90 4.81
N SER A 68 -40.21 -9.97 5.16
CA SER A 68 -40.66 -11.25 5.75
C SER A 68 -41.86 -12.05 5.18
N ARG A 69 -41.55 -13.32 4.86
CA ARG A 69 -42.48 -14.45 4.67
C ARG A 69 -42.81 -15.12 6.00
N SER A 70 -44.07 -15.52 6.19
CA SER A 70 -44.44 -16.60 7.12
C SER A 70 -45.47 -17.55 6.47
N VAL A 71 -45.37 -18.81 6.87
CA VAL A 71 -45.85 -20.02 6.21
C VAL A 71 -47.27 -20.41 6.65
N LEU A 72 -47.97 -21.08 5.73
CA LEU A 72 -49.31 -21.66 5.82
C LEU A 72 -49.44 -22.79 6.86
N SER A 73 -50.63 -22.95 7.41
CA SER A 73 -51.15 -24.25 7.88
C SER A 73 -52.62 -24.38 7.50
N ALA A 74 -53.02 -25.61 7.19
CA ALA A 74 -54.19 -26.02 6.42
C ALA A 74 -55.32 -26.58 7.28
N SER A 75 -56.56 -26.56 6.76
CA SER A 75 -57.56 -27.60 7.04
C SER A 75 -58.74 -27.57 6.06
N GLY A 76 -58.91 -28.67 5.32
CA GLY A 76 -60.17 -29.45 5.22
C GLY A 76 -61.34 -28.94 4.35
N PRO A 77 -62.09 -29.84 3.65
CA PRO A 77 -62.91 -29.50 2.49
C PRO A 77 -64.43 -29.50 2.77
N GLY A 78 -65.19 -28.77 1.95
CA GLY A 78 -66.66 -28.80 2.02
C GLY A 78 -67.34 -28.19 0.79
N ALA A 79 -68.00 -29.06 0.03
CA ALA A 79 -69.17 -28.84 -0.84
C ALA A 79 -69.11 -27.79 -1.97
N ALA A 80 -69.27 -28.31 -3.18
CA ALA A 80 -69.51 -27.56 -4.41
C ALA A 80 -70.83 -26.78 -4.37
N SER A 81 -70.79 -25.56 -4.90
CA SER A 81 -71.94 -24.90 -5.51
C SER A 81 -71.46 -24.05 -6.68
N LEU A 82 -71.99 -24.37 -7.87
CA LEU A 82 -71.79 -23.63 -9.11
C LEU A 82 -72.53 -22.30 -9.02
N GLY A 83 -71.84 -21.30 -8.48
CA GLY A 83 -72.24 -19.90 -8.54
C GLY A 83 -71.41 -19.18 -9.60
N SER A 84 -72.02 -18.88 -10.74
CA SER A 84 -71.53 -17.85 -11.66
C SER A 84 -71.61 -16.50 -10.97
N ALA A 85 -70.62 -16.20 -10.13
CA ALA A 85 -70.38 -14.86 -9.64
C ALA A 85 -69.31 -14.26 -10.56
N SER A 86 -69.76 -13.56 -11.60
CA SER A 86 -68.95 -12.52 -12.23
C SER A 86 -68.70 -11.43 -11.18
N ARG A 87 -67.78 -11.72 -10.24
CA ARG A 87 -67.11 -10.68 -9.48
C ARG A 87 -66.14 -10.07 -10.46
N ARG A 88 -66.62 -9.05 -11.16
CA ARG A 88 -65.78 -7.97 -11.66
C ARG A 88 -64.94 -7.55 -10.46
N PHE A 89 -63.73 -8.07 -10.36
CA PHE A 89 -62.70 -7.38 -9.61
C PHE A 89 -62.60 -6.04 -10.32
N GLY A 90 -63.19 -5.01 -9.71
CA GLY A 90 -62.98 -3.65 -10.12
C GLY A 90 -61.47 -3.50 -10.26
N SER A 91 -61.05 -3.14 -11.46
CA SER A 91 -59.66 -2.86 -11.79
C SER A 91 -59.18 -1.73 -10.88
N GLN A 92 -58.73 -2.08 -9.68
CA GLN A 92 -57.76 -1.24 -9.01
C GLN A 92 -56.50 -1.44 -9.85
N SER A 93 -56.36 -0.61 -10.88
CA SER A 93 -55.11 -0.47 -11.62
C SER A 93 -54.06 -0.05 -10.61
N THR A 94 -53.42 -1.02 -9.97
CA THR A 94 -52.14 -0.84 -9.32
C THR A 94 -51.19 -0.51 -10.45
N SER A 95 -51.02 0.78 -10.74
CA SER A 95 -50.12 1.26 -11.76
C SER A 95 -48.72 0.79 -11.37
N VAL A 96 -48.25 -0.26 -12.03
CA VAL A 96 -46.88 -0.73 -11.88
C VAL A 96 -45.99 0.45 -12.28
N PRO A 97 -45.07 0.89 -11.41
CA PRO A 97 -44.23 2.04 -11.71
C PRO A 97 -43.41 1.73 -12.97
N GLN A 98 -43.27 2.75 -13.82
CA GLN A 98 -42.53 2.61 -15.07
C GLN A 98 -41.08 2.23 -14.76
N GLY A 99 -40.70 0.99 -15.08
CA GLY A 99 -39.37 0.43 -14.78
C GLY A 99 -39.34 -0.74 -13.78
N TYR A 100 -40.48 -1.17 -13.24
CA TYR A 100 -40.53 -2.39 -12.40
C TYR A 100 -40.26 -3.65 -13.23
N VAL A 101 -39.32 -4.46 -12.75
CA VAL A 101 -38.98 -5.78 -13.31
C VAL A 101 -39.37 -6.84 -12.29
N PRO A 102 -40.10 -7.91 -12.67
CA PRO A 102 -40.46 -8.97 -11.74
C PRO A 102 -39.21 -9.70 -11.24
N GLU A 103 -39.23 -10.13 -9.98
CA GLU A 103 -38.11 -10.85 -9.39
C GLU A 103 -37.83 -12.17 -10.11
N THR A 104 -36.62 -12.29 -10.66
CA THR A 104 -36.08 -13.46 -11.34
C THR A 104 -34.61 -13.62 -10.97
N SER A 105 -33.97 -14.70 -11.42
CA SER A 105 -32.52 -14.88 -11.19
C SER A 105 -31.63 -13.80 -11.85
N LEU A 106 -32.20 -12.97 -12.73
CA LEU A 106 -31.49 -11.94 -13.48
C LEU A 106 -32.15 -10.55 -13.37
N SER A 107 -33.15 -10.38 -12.51
CA SER A 107 -33.87 -9.09 -12.34
C SER A 107 -33.06 -8.06 -11.59
N SER A 108 -32.28 -8.52 -10.60
CA SER A 108 -31.36 -7.72 -9.81
C SER A 108 -29.93 -8.26 -9.97
N PRO A 109 -28.91 -7.42 -9.78
CA PRO A 109 -27.54 -7.89 -9.73
C PRO A 109 -27.37 -8.96 -8.64
N PRO A 110 -26.41 -9.89 -8.79
CA PRO A 110 -26.19 -10.96 -7.81
C PRO A 110 -25.64 -10.46 -6.46
N TRP A 111 -25.24 -9.19 -6.36
CA TRP A 111 -24.76 -8.57 -5.12
C TRP A 111 -25.89 -7.85 -4.37
N PRO A 112 -25.84 -7.83 -3.03
CA PRO A 112 -26.84 -7.13 -2.24
C PRO A 112 -26.81 -5.63 -2.52
N GLU A 113 -27.98 -5.01 -2.55
CA GLU A 113 -28.09 -3.55 -2.60
C GLU A 113 -27.69 -2.97 -1.24
N VAL A 114 -26.69 -2.08 -1.24
CA VAL A 114 -26.17 -1.42 -0.04
C VAL A 114 -26.57 0.04 -0.06
N VAL A 115 -27.26 0.48 0.98
CA VAL A 115 -27.63 1.90 1.18
C VAL A 115 -26.59 2.54 2.08
N LEU A 116 -26.01 3.65 1.62
CA LEU A 116 -25.05 4.44 2.40
C LEU A 116 -25.78 5.25 3.49
N PRO A 117 -25.14 5.49 4.64
CA PRO A 117 -25.67 6.38 5.68
C PRO A 117 -25.84 7.83 5.19
N ASP A 118 -26.58 8.63 5.95
CA ASP A 118 -26.72 10.06 5.67
C ASP A 118 -25.39 10.81 5.94
N PRO A 119 -24.93 11.69 5.03
CA PRO A 119 -23.63 12.36 5.18
C PRO A 119 -23.49 13.23 6.43
N ALA A 120 -24.59 13.77 6.98
CA ALA A 120 -24.52 14.57 8.20
C ALA A 120 -24.26 13.70 9.43
N GLU A 121 -24.81 12.49 9.47
CA GLU A 121 -24.56 11.52 10.53
C GLU A 121 -23.13 10.95 10.45
N GLU A 122 -22.65 10.62 9.24
CA GLU A 122 -21.27 10.18 9.03
C GLU A 122 -20.25 11.22 9.50
N THR A 123 -20.48 12.49 9.19
CA THR A 123 -19.56 13.57 9.58
C THR A 123 -19.43 13.67 11.10
N ARG A 124 -20.53 13.49 11.84
CA ARG A 124 -20.52 13.48 13.31
C ARG A 124 -19.76 12.28 13.86
N GLN A 125 -20.03 11.08 13.32
CA GLN A 125 -19.33 9.86 13.71
C GLN A 125 -17.83 9.95 13.43
N HIS A 126 -17.43 10.49 12.28
CA HIS A 126 -16.03 10.70 11.94
C HIS A 126 -15.34 11.65 12.93
N ALA A 127 -15.98 12.78 13.27
CA ALA A 127 -15.44 13.74 14.24
C ALA A 127 -15.28 13.10 15.64
N GLU A 128 -16.26 12.31 16.09
CA GLU A 128 -16.18 11.59 17.36
C GLU A 128 -15.04 10.57 17.39
N VAL A 129 -14.86 9.80 16.30
CA VAL A 129 -13.75 8.83 16.19
C VAL A 129 -12.40 9.53 16.18
N VAL A 130 -12.26 10.63 15.44
CA VAL A 130 -11.03 11.43 15.42
C VAL A 130 -10.72 12.00 16.80
N GLY A 131 -11.73 12.51 17.52
CA GLY A 131 -11.59 12.98 18.90
C GLY A 131 -11.03 11.89 19.83
N LYS A 132 -11.62 10.68 19.80
CA LYS A 132 -11.14 9.53 20.60
C LYS A 132 -9.70 9.15 20.28
N VAL A 133 -9.33 9.12 18.99
CA VAL A 133 -7.96 8.82 18.58
C VAL A 133 -6.98 9.90 19.06
N ASN A 134 -7.38 11.17 18.99
CA ASN A 134 -6.55 12.27 19.48
C ASN A 134 -6.33 12.18 21.00
N GLU A 135 -7.35 11.79 21.77
CA GLU A 135 -7.23 11.52 23.21
C GLU A 135 -6.27 10.35 23.50
N LEU A 136 -6.32 9.26 22.72
CA LEU A 136 -5.38 8.14 22.85
C LEU A 136 -3.93 8.55 22.56
N ILE A 137 -3.72 9.42 21.57
CA ILE A 137 -2.40 9.96 21.23
C ILE A 137 -1.91 10.90 22.34
N ALA A 138 -2.77 11.81 22.82
CA ALA A 138 -2.42 12.76 23.88
C ALA A 138 -2.11 12.08 25.22
N THR A 139 -2.82 11.00 25.55
CA THR A 139 -2.57 10.17 26.74
C THR A 139 -1.35 9.26 26.60
N GLY A 140 -0.78 9.12 25.39
CA GLY A 140 0.34 8.22 25.13
C GLY A 140 -0.03 6.74 25.19
N GLN A 141 -1.32 6.40 25.08
CA GLN A 141 -1.81 5.02 25.12
C GLN A 141 -1.64 4.32 23.77
N TYR A 142 -0.40 4.25 23.29
CA TYR A 142 -0.03 3.52 22.09
C TYR A 142 1.22 2.70 22.33
N GLY A 143 1.25 1.50 21.74
CA GLY A 143 2.41 0.62 21.78
C GLY A 143 3.48 1.03 20.77
N ARG A 144 4.26 0.06 20.29
CA ARG A 144 5.27 0.28 19.26
C ARG A 144 4.60 0.76 17.96
N LEU A 145 5.07 1.89 17.44
CA LEU A 145 4.60 2.46 16.18
C LEU A 145 5.36 1.87 14.99
N PHE A 146 4.68 1.79 13.86
CA PHE A 146 5.29 1.57 12.56
C PHE A 146 4.88 2.65 11.57
N ALA A 147 5.72 2.93 10.60
CA ALA A 147 5.46 3.90 9.56
C ALA A 147 5.74 3.32 8.18
N VAL A 148 5.08 3.86 7.16
CA VAL A 148 5.46 3.66 5.77
C VAL A 148 6.06 4.96 5.26
N VAL A 149 7.36 4.92 4.98
CA VAL A 149 8.13 6.08 4.53
C VAL A 149 8.49 5.94 3.06
N HIS A 150 8.38 7.03 2.31
CA HIS A 150 8.85 7.07 0.93
C HIS A 150 10.23 7.73 0.88
N PHE A 151 11.26 6.91 0.70
CA PHE A 151 12.65 7.33 0.70
C PHE A 151 13.40 6.70 -0.47
N ALA A 152 14.26 7.48 -1.13
CA ALA A 152 15.04 7.04 -2.29
C ALA A 152 14.19 6.37 -3.40
N SER A 153 12.99 6.89 -3.68
CA SER A 153 12.03 6.35 -4.67
C SER A 153 11.44 4.97 -4.34
N HIS A 154 11.64 4.49 -3.12
CA HIS A 154 11.06 3.25 -2.61
C HIS A 154 10.19 3.53 -1.37
N GLN A 155 9.22 2.66 -1.13
CA GLN A 155 8.41 2.69 0.08
C GLN A 155 8.93 1.63 1.05
N TRP A 156 9.20 2.04 2.28
CA TRP A 156 9.72 1.19 3.33
C TRP A 156 8.72 1.11 4.48
N LYS A 157 8.35 -0.10 4.87
CA LYS A 157 7.70 -0.34 6.16
C LYS A 157 8.78 -0.37 7.22
N VAL A 158 8.71 0.57 8.15
CA VAL A 158 9.75 0.78 9.16
C VAL A 158 9.14 0.80 10.55
N THR A 159 9.86 0.28 11.51
CA THR A 159 9.59 0.44 12.94
C THR A 159 10.79 1.09 13.62
N SER A 160 10.66 1.46 14.89
CA SER A 160 11.79 1.94 15.69
C SER A 160 12.90 0.90 15.72
N GLU A 161 14.15 1.34 15.59
CA GLU A 161 15.38 0.54 15.62
C GLU A 161 15.67 -0.34 14.40
N ASP A 162 14.83 -0.29 13.36
CA ASP A 162 15.04 -1.07 12.14
C ASP A 162 16.18 -0.51 11.27
N LEU A 163 16.81 -1.41 10.51
CA LEU A 163 17.84 -1.09 9.53
C LEU A 163 17.25 -1.08 8.11
N ILE A 164 17.61 -0.06 7.35
CA ILE A 164 17.21 0.13 5.95
C ILE A 164 18.47 0.22 5.10
N LEU A 165 18.58 -0.65 4.10
CA LEU A 165 19.62 -0.59 3.08
C LEU A 165 19.12 0.23 1.88
N ILE A 166 19.84 1.28 1.51
CA ILE A 166 19.54 2.12 0.35
C ILE A 166 20.64 1.97 -0.69
N ASP A 167 20.25 1.68 -1.94
CA ASP A 167 21.16 1.53 -3.08
C ASP A 167 21.58 2.88 -3.71
N ASN A 168 21.80 3.90 -2.87
CA ASN A 168 22.27 5.22 -3.28
C ASN A 168 23.30 5.74 -2.26
N GLU A 169 24.21 6.57 -2.75
CA GLU A 169 25.08 7.37 -1.90
C GLU A 169 24.31 8.59 -1.38
N LEU A 170 24.37 8.83 -0.07
CA LEU A 170 23.85 10.03 0.57
C LEU A 170 25.03 10.95 0.93
N ASP A 171 24.92 12.24 0.65
CA ASP A 171 25.94 13.27 1.00
C ASP A 171 25.91 13.67 2.48
N VAL A 172 25.69 12.69 3.37
CA VAL A 172 25.52 12.87 4.82
C VAL A 172 26.61 12.09 5.55
N ALA A 173 27.19 12.62 6.62
CA ALA A 173 28.26 11.91 7.34
C ALA A 173 27.71 10.70 8.11
N CYS A 174 28.54 9.66 8.31
CA CYS A 174 28.18 8.56 9.20
C CYS A 174 27.99 9.09 10.64
N GLY A 175 26.91 8.70 11.30
CA GLY A 175 26.51 9.16 12.63
C GLY A 175 25.57 10.37 12.64
N GLU A 176 25.29 11.00 11.50
CA GLU A 176 24.37 12.14 11.43
C GLU A 176 22.90 11.71 11.43
N ARG A 177 22.05 12.52 12.07
CA ARG A 177 20.60 12.31 12.17
C ARG A 177 19.88 13.02 11.03
N ILE A 178 19.07 12.28 10.30
CA ILE A 178 18.24 12.75 9.20
C ILE A 178 16.76 12.61 9.60
N ARG A 179 15.97 13.64 9.32
CA ARG A 179 14.51 13.57 9.43
C ARG A 179 13.90 13.10 8.11
N LEU A 180 13.12 12.02 8.15
CA LEU A 180 12.39 11.53 6.98
C LEU A 180 11.07 12.29 6.86
N GLU A 181 10.97 13.18 5.87
CA GLU A 181 9.79 14.05 5.72
C GLU A 181 8.58 13.35 5.08
N LYS A 182 8.82 12.41 4.16
CA LYS A 182 7.76 11.81 3.35
C LYS A 182 7.23 10.54 4.02
N VAL A 183 6.27 10.73 4.91
CA VAL A 183 5.54 9.63 5.58
C VAL A 183 4.14 9.50 4.99
N LEU A 184 3.77 8.29 4.57
CA LEU A 184 2.48 8.00 3.94
C LEU A 184 1.47 7.49 4.97
N LEU A 185 1.94 6.64 5.89
CA LEU A 185 1.12 5.96 6.87
C LEU A 185 1.88 5.86 8.18
N VAL A 186 1.16 6.00 9.30
CA VAL A 186 1.64 5.61 10.62
C VAL A 186 0.59 4.74 11.29
N GLY A 187 0.99 3.60 11.83
CA GLY A 187 0.11 2.67 12.52
C GLY A 187 0.59 2.38 13.93
N ALA A 188 -0.37 2.30 14.83
CA ALA A 188 -0.25 1.69 16.15
C ALA A 188 -1.01 0.35 16.14
N ASP A 189 -1.18 -0.26 17.31
CA ASP A 189 -1.95 -1.49 17.49
C ASP A 189 -3.46 -1.27 17.23
N ASN A 190 -4.00 -0.16 17.77
CA ASN A 190 -5.45 0.10 17.78
C ASN A 190 -5.92 1.14 16.75
N PHE A 191 -5.01 1.92 16.15
CA PHE A 191 -5.36 2.96 15.20
C PHE A 191 -4.32 3.08 14.08
N THR A 192 -4.72 3.64 12.94
CA THR A 192 -3.83 3.90 11.81
C THR A 192 -4.18 5.24 11.19
N LEU A 193 -3.16 6.05 10.94
CA LEU A 193 -3.23 7.34 10.29
C LEU A 193 -2.73 7.18 8.85
N LEU A 194 -3.59 7.49 7.88
CA LEU A 194 -3.30 7.40 6.46
C LEU A 194 -3.30 8.80 5.82
N GLY A 195 -2.21 9.14 5.13
CA GLY A 195 -2.07 10.39 4.40
C GLY A 195 -2.83 10.41 3.07
N LYS A 196 -3.03 11.61 2.53
CA LYS A 196 -3.63 11.84 1.20
C LYS A 196 -2.78 12.80 0.36
N PRO A 197 -1.68 12.35 -0.26
CA PRO A 197 -1.02 11.04 -0.12
C PRO A 197 0.00 10.97 1.04
N LEU A 198 0.42 12.11 1.58
CA LEU A 198 1.38 12.21 2.69
C LEU A 198 0.68 12.69 3.96
N LEU A 199 1.26 12.37 5.11
CA LEU A 199 0.88 12.93 6.40
C LEU A 199 1.54 14.30 6.60
N GLY A 200 0.94 15.14 7.44
CA GLY A 200 1.47 16.46 7.78
C GLY A 200 2.81 16.36 8.51
N LYS A 201 3.72 17.29 8.22
CA LYS A 201 5.04 17.36 8.89
C LYS A 201 4.92 17.62 10.39
N ASP A 202 3.85 18.27 10.82
CA ASP A 202 3.65 18.60 12.24
C ASP A 202 3.10 17.40 13.02
N LEU A 203 2.40 16.49 12.32
CA LEU A 203 1.78 15.31 12.90
C LEU A 203 2.79 14.19 13.19
N VAL A 204 3.76 13.98 12.30
CA VAL A 204 4.69 12.85 12.39
C VAL A 204 6.14 13.30 12.26
N ARG A 205 6.99 12.78 13.14
CA ARG A 205 8.44 12.94 13.08
C ARG A 205 9.11 11.57 13.09
N VAL A 206 9.70 11.21 11.94
CA VAL A 206 10.53 10.00 11.82
C VAL A 206 11.98 10.43 11.70
N GLU A 207 12.81 9.93 12.61
CA GLU A 207 14.25 10.21 12.60
C GLU A 207 15.05 8.94 12.34
N ALA A 208 16.08 9.08 11.52
CA ALA A 208 17.00 8.00 11.20
C ALA A 208 18.45 8.49 11.30
N THR A 209 19.37 7.59 11.60
CA THR A 209 20.81 7.85 11.63
C THR A 209 21.50 7.09 10.53
N VAL A 210 22.47 7.70 9.86
CA VAL A 210 23.37 6.99 8.94
C VAL A 210 24.35 6.16 9.76
N ILE A 211 24.37 4.84 9.61
CA ILE A 211 25.34 3.99 10.29
C ILE A 211 26.61 3.87 9.47
N GLU A 212 26.47 3.32 8.26
CA GLU A 212 27.59 2.98 7.41
C GLU A 212 27.28 3.27 5.94
N LYS A 213 28.35 3.52 5.19
CA LYS A 213 28.35 3.59 3.74
C LYS A 213 29.23 2.45 3.25
N THR A 214 28.66 1.57 2.45
CA THR A 214 29.31 0.37 1.96
C THR A 214 29.13 0.26 0.45
N GLU A 215 29.84 -0.66 -0.16
CA GLU A 215 29.66 -1.01 -1.57
C GLU A 215 28.90 -2.33 -1.66
N SER A 216 28.04 -2.45 -2.67
CA SER A 216 27.30 -3.69 -2.92
C SER A 216 28.27 -4.82 -3.29
N TRP A 217 27.83 -6.07 -3.10
CA TRP A 217 28.54 -7.20 -3.68
C TRP A 217 28.70 -7.03 -5.21
N PRO A 218 29.83 -7.47 -5.80
CA PRO A 218 30.13 -7.22 -7.20
C PRO A 218 29.18 -8.00 -8.12
N LYS A 219 28.27 -7.27 -8.79
CA LYS A 219 27.30 -7.84 -9.71
C LYS A 219 27.92 -8.00 -11.10
N ILE A 220 27.93 -9.22 -11.62
CA ILE A 220 28.46 -9.51 -12.96
C ILE A 220 27.35 -9.38 -13.99
N ASN A 221 27.46 -8.40 -14.89
CA ASN A 221 26.61 -8.26 -16.06
C ASN A 221 27.34 -8.81 -17.30
N MET A 222 26.88 -9.94 -17.80
CA MET A 222 27.47 -10.63 -18.94
C MET A 222 26.53 -10.58 -20.15
N LYS A 223 26.96 -9.93 -21.23
CA LYS A 223 26.24 -9.90 -22.51
C LYS A 223 26.90 -10.84 -23.49
N PHE A 224 26.12 -11.70 -24.12
CA PHE A 224 26.60 -12.69 -25.08
C PHE A 224 25.66 -12.77 -26.29
N GLN A 225 26.19 -12.79 -27.51
CA GLN A 225 25.43 -13.13 -28.72
C GLN A 225 26.11 -14.29 -29.45
N ARG A 226 25.32 -15.32 -29.72
CA ARG A 226 25.76 -16.56 -30.36
C ARG A 226 26.22 -16.30 -31.81
N ARG A 227 27.33 -16.90 -32.23
CA ARG A 227 27.90 -16.81 -33.61
C ARG A 227 28.21 -15.38 -34.10
N LYS A 228 28.22 -14.39 -33.20
CA LYS A 228 28.57 -13.00 -33.51
C LYS A 228 29.89 -12.54 -32.88
N ASN A 229 30.66 -13.48 -32.28
CA ASN A 229 31.84 -13.19 -31.47
C ASN A 229 31.64 -12.05 -30.46
N TYR A 230 30.41 -11.89 -29.96
CA TYR A 230 30.04 -10.80 -29.08
C TYR A 230 29.91 -11.37 -27.67
N ARG A 231 30.87 -11.05 -26.82
CA ARG A 231 30.92 -11.44 -25.41
C ARG A 231 31.51 -10.27 -24.61
N LYS A 232 30.70 -9.64 -23.75
CA LYS A 232 31.12 -8.50 -22.92
C LYS A 232 30.76 -8.76 -21.46
N LYS A 233 31.77 -8.74 -20.57
CA LYS A 233 31.61 -8.84 -19.12
C LYS A 233 31.81 -7.46 -18.51
N LYS A 234 30.87 -6.99 -17.71
CA LYS A 234 30.99 -5.79 -16.87
C LYS A 234 30.74 -6.19 -15.42
N VAL A 235 31.66 -5.86 -14.52
CA VAL A 235 31.42 -5.96 -13.08
C VAL A 235 30.88 -4.60 -12.64
N ILE A 236 29.78 -4.61 -11.90
CA ILE A 236 29.08 -3.42 -11.41
C ILE A 236 29.05 -3.53 -9.89
N VAL A 237 29.54 -2.50 -9.24
CA VAL A 237 29.52 -2.32 -7.79
C VAL A 237 28.78 -1.00 -7.55
N ASN A 238 27.72 -1.04 -6.76
CA ASN A 238 26.89 0.13 -6.47
C ASN A 238 27.20 0.62 -5.05
N PRO A 239 27.24 1.93 -4.80
CA PRO A 239 27.31 2.45 -3.44
C PRO A 239 26.00 2.16 -2.71
N GLN A 240 26.10 1.83 -1.42
CA GLN A 240 24.98 1.51 -0.54
C GLN A 240 25.14 2.29 0.77
N THR A 241 24.02 2.72 1.33
CA THR A 241 23.98 3.40 2.64
C THR A 241 23.03 2.64 3.56
N VAL A 242 23.47 2.37 4.79
CA VAL A 242 22.64 1.77 5.83
C VAL A 242 22.14 2.85 6.76
N LEU A 243 20.83 3.00 6.85
CA LEU A 243 20.15 3.86 7.81
C LEU A 243 19.56 3.01 8.94
N ARG A 244 19.59 3.55 10.16
CA ARG A 244 18.82 3.03 11.29
C ARG A 244 17.74 4.01 11.69
N VAL A 245 16.50 3.54 11.77
CA VAL A 245 15.41 4.36 12.30
C VAL A 245 15.56 4.44 13.81
N ASN A 246 15.63 5.65 14.36
CA ASN A 246 15.76 5.85 15.81
C ASN A 246 14.37 5.83 16.44
N THR A 247 13.57 6.85 16.13
CA THR A 247 12.27 7.10 16.76
C THR A 247 11.24 7.49 15.70
N ILE A 248 9.99 7.11 16.00
CA ILE A 248 8.79 7.51 15.27
C ILE A 248 7.89 8.17 16.30
N GLU A 249 7.72 9.49 16.19
CA GLU A 249 6.95 10.30 17.12
C GLU A 249 5.70 10.85 16.42
N ILE A 250 4.59 10.91 17.16
CA ILE A 250 3.31 11.45 16.70
C ILE A 250 2.90 12.60 17.64
N ALA A 251 2.43 13.71 17.09
CA ALA A 251 1.87 14.82 17.84
C ALA A 251 0.32 14.75 17.89
N PRO A 252 -0.33 15.17 19.00
CA PRO A 252 -1.79 15.24 19.10
C PRO A 252 -2.34 16.49 18.40
N CYS A 253 -2.22 16.55 17.08
CA CYS A 253 -2.69 17.66 16.26
C CYS A 253 -3.70 17.21 15.18
N LEU A 254 -4.59 16.29 15.55
CA LEU A 254 -5.69 15.87 14.71
C LEU A 254 -6.85 16.87 14.85
N CYS A 255 -7.26 17.47 13.75
CA CYS A 255 -8.40 18.40 13.65
C CYS A 255 -9.66 17.69 13.19
#